data_AF-A0A8H8RI77-F1
#
_entry.id   AF-A0A8H8RI77-F1
#
_cell.length_a   1.000
_cell.length_b   1.000
_cell.length_c   1.000
_cell.angle_alpha   90.00
_cell.angle_beta   90.00
_cell.angle_gamma   90.00
#
_symmetry.space_group_name_H-M   'P 1'
#
loop_
_entity.id
_entity.type
_entity.pdbx_description
1 polymer ?
#
loop_
_entity_poly.entity_id
_entity_poly.type
_entity_poly.pdbx_seq_one_letter_code
_entity_poly.pdbx_strand_id
1 'polypeptide(L)'
;MAISLGTRQAADEEARAEVEVLNSRLEKTSQLTKKIQASLSRLESSGRSVQEAVGPLYGNTQKLQTLGANIDGVINAIQRIRQPSDIKSNEEDIIRKGPEKAGLAAFLSSVKRVNKALQEMKQTNLRTNQQAVSDLSRLLKAGNTQLEGHFQHLLQEDSRPIEPLYYITKDKAFPMLSQDKTTRLGLINSYIGSSMRQSGTSGESPVLQLYASVRGPYLTATLQNLASASLNTAKKKSPDAIYRQGTNGMGHYAKGMEAAFLAEYDNICGLFSRDEWSRVFNLTCQGSIAEMARTLRELNIHIKKQPYHRLLPCIRDYRNHVKSVVKSRY
;
A
#
# COMPACT_ATOMS: atom_id res chain seq x y z
N MET A 1 -97.99 85.83 27.88
CA MET A 1 -96.53 86.03 28.04
C MET A 1 -95.98 85.19 29.20
N ALA A 2 -96.04 83.86 29.15
CA ALA A 2 -95.47 83.01 30.21
C ALA A 2 -94.74 81.75 29.69
N ILE A 3 -94.75 81.52 28.37
CA ILE A 3 -94.23 80.27 27.78
C ILE A 3 -92.74 80.41 27.36
N SER A 4 -92.21 81.63 27.23
CA SER A 4 -90.85 81.87 26.70
C SER A 4 -89.73 81.99 27.75
N LEU A 5 -90.05 82.08 29.05
CA LEU A 5 -89.05 82.16 30.14
C LEU A 5 -88.67 80.79 30.68
N GLY A 6 -89.61 79.82 30.72
CA GLY A 6 -89.34 78.45 31.14
C GLY A 6 -88.46 77.66 30.16
N THR A 7 -88.53 77.96 28.86
CA THR A 7 -87.72 77.27 27.83
C THR A 7 -86.26 77.73 27.82
N ARG A 8 -85.95 78.96 28.23
CA ARG A 8 -84.57 79.47 28.34
C ARG A 8 -83.86 78.97 29.59
N GLN A 9 -84.55 78.92 30.73
CA GLN A 9 -84.01 78.32 31.96
C GLN A 9 -83.83 76.81 31.82
N ALA A 10 -84.77 76.10 31.20
CA ALA A 10 -84.62 74.68 30.91
C ALA A 10 -83.43 74.40 29.97
N ALA A 11 -83.23 75.22 28.93
CA ALA A 11 -82.08 75.06 28.02
C ALA A 11 -80.73 75.39 28.67
N ASP A 12 -80.67 76.40 29.56
CA ASP A 12 -79.45 76.73 30.30
C ASP A 12 -79.12 75.67 31.37
N GLU A 13 -80.15 75.04 31.96
CA GLU A 13 -80.00 73.98 32.96
C GLU A 13 -79.64 72.64 32.30
N GLU A 14 -80.20 72.35 31.11
CA GLU A 14 -79.81 71.25 30.23
C GLU A 14 -78.36 71.42 29.73
N ALA A 15 -77.98 72.62 29.29
CA ALA A 15 -76.59 72.93 28.89
C ALA A 15 -75.61 72.77 30.07
N ARG A 16 -76.01 73.15 31.29
CA ARG A 16 -75.20 72.91 32.51
C ARG A 16 -75.05 71.43 32.82
N ALA A 17 -76.13 70.64 32.70
CA ALA A 17 -76.09 69.20 32.89
C ALA A 17 -75.22 68.51 31.82
N GLU A 18 -75.28 68.94 30.56
CA GLU A 18 -74.40 68.45 29.50
C GLU A 18 -72.93 68.79 29.77
N VAL A 19 -72.63 70.00 30.26
CA VAL A 19 -71.27 70.40 30.66
C VAL A 19 -70.79 69.58 31.86
N GLU A 20 -71.65 69.26 32.81
CA GLU A 20 -71.30 68.39 33.95
C GLU A 20 -71.03 66.94 33.51
N VAL A 21 -71.83 66.42 32.56
CA VAL A 21 -71.60 65.11 31.93
C VAL A 21 -70.30 65.11 31.12
N LEU A 22 -70.00 66.18 30.38
CA LEU A 22 -68.75 66.37 29.66
C LEU A 22 -67.56 66.42 30.61
N ASN A 23 -67.64 67.19 31.70
CA ASN A 23 -66.62 67.23 32.74
C ASN A 23 -66.42 65.86 33.40
N SER A 24 -67.50 65.11 33.65
CA SER A 24 -67.42 63.73 34.15
C SER A 24 -66.73 62.80 33.14
N ARG A 25 -67.01 62.93 31.84
CA ARG A 25 -66.34 62.17 30.78
C ARG A 25 -64.87 62.58 30.62
N LEU A 26 -64.56 63.86 30.78
CA LEU A 26 -63.20 64.40 30.72
C LEU A 26 -62.38 63.91 31.92
N GLU A 27 -62.97 63.90 33.11
CA GLU A 27 -62.38 63.35 34.33
C GLU A 27 -62.17 61.83 34.20
N LYS A 28 -63.15 61.08 33.67
CA LYS A 28 -62.98 59.65 33.36
C LYS A 28 -61.87 59.40 32.34
N THR A 29 -61.75 60.25 31.32
CA THR A 29 -60.68 60.17 30.32
C THR A 29 -59.32 60.50 30.94
N SER A 30 -59.24 61.52 31.80
CA SER A 30 -58.05 61.88 32.58
C SER A 30 -57.60 60.73 33.50
N GLN A 31 -58.54 60.08 34.18
CA GLN A 31 -58.27 58.89 35.00
C GLN A 31 -57.79 57.71 34.15
N LEU A 32 -58.35 57.51 32.96
CA LEU A 32 -57.89 56.49 32.03
C LEU A 32 -56.46 56.79 31.55
N THR A 33 -56.15 58.04 31.20
CA THR A 33 -54.80 58.48 30.83
C THR A 33 -53.80 58.23 31.96
N LYS A 34 -54.17 58.53 33.21
CA LYS A 34 -53.33 58.20 34.39
C LYS A 34 -53.12 56.69 34.55
N LYS A 35 -54.14 55.87 34.33
CA LYS A 35 -54.02 54.40 34.36
C LYS A 35 -53.13 53.87 33.24
N ILE A 36 -53.21 54.44 32.03
CA ILE A 36 -52.36 54.11 30.89
C ILE A 36 -50.91 54.48 31.22
N GLN A 37 -50.66 55.69 31.74
CA GLN A 37 -49.33 56.14 32.12
C GLN A 37 -48.71 55.27 33.23
N ALA A 38 -49.50 54.89 34.23
CA ALA A 38 -49.06 53.95 35.26
C ALA A 38 -48.74 52.55 34.69
N SER A 39 -49.50 52.10 33.68
CA SER A 39 -49.27 50.80 33.03
C SER A 39 -48.04 50.82 32.14
N LEU A 40 -47.81 51.90 31.40
CA LEU A 40 -46.58 52.15 30.64
C LEU A 40 -45.36 52.17 31.54
N SER A 41 -45.44 52.87 32.68
CA SER A 41 -44.33 52.94 33.64
C SER A 41 -43.99 51.57 34.23
N ARG A 42 -45.00 50.74 34.54
CA ARG A 42 -44.80 49.34 34.96
C ARG A 42 -44.21 48.47 33.85
N LEU A 43 -44.62 48.70 32.60
CA LEU A 43 -44.13 47.93 31.46
C LEU A 43 -42.67 48.30 31.15
N GLU A 44 -42.30 49.57 31.25
CA GLU A 44 -40.91 50.02 31.14
C GLU A 44 -40.04 49.46 32.28
N SER A 45 -40.53 49.46 33.52
CA SER A 45 -39.78 48.90 34.64
C SER A 45 -39.59 47.39 34.47
N SER A 46 -40.65 46.68 34.06
CA SER A 46 -40.60 45.24 33.77
C SER A 46 -39.66 44.94 32.60
N GLY A 47 -39.69 45.75 31.54
CA GLY A 47 -38.80 45.65 30.39
C GLY A 47 -37.33 45.84 30.78
N ARG A 48 -37.02 46.82 31.64
CA ARG A 48 -35.66 47.00 32.17
C ARG A 48 -35.22 45.82 33.04
N SER A 49 -36.06 45.33 33.96
CA SER A 49 -35.73 44.18 34.79
C SER A 49 -35.50 42.91 33.96
N VAL A 50 -36.29 42.70 32.90
CA VAL A 50 -36.09 41.59 31.96
C VAL A 50 -34.79 41.78 31.19
N GLN A 51 -34.48 42.99 30.71
CA GLN A 51 -33.23 43.27 29.99
C GLN A 51 -32.00 43.06 30.88
N GLU A 52 -32.06 43.48 32.15
CA GLU A 52 -31.00 43.24 33.15
C GLU A 52 -30.84 41.76 33.48
N ALA A 53 -31.92 40.98 33.49
CA ALA A 53 -31.87 39.53 33.73
C ALA A 53 -31.42 38.74 32.48
N VAL A 54 -31.83 39.14 31.28
CA VAL A 54 -31.60 38.43 30.01
C VAL A 54 -30.26 38.77 29.38
N GLY A 55 -29.75 40.00 29.57
CA GLY A 55 -28.42 40.40 29.07
C GLY A 55 -27.28 39.47 29.51
N PRO A 56 -27.13 39.19 30.82
CA PRO A 56 -26.14 38.24 31.33
C PRO A 56 -26.36 36.81 30.82
N LEU A 57 -27.61 36.39 30.60
CA LEU A 57 -27.93 35.07 30.03
C LEU A 57 -27.38 34.91 28.62
N TYR A 58 -27.55 35.92 27.77
CA TYR A 58 -27.00 35.90 26.41
C TYR A 58 -25.47 35.87 26.42
N GLY A 59 -24.83 36.70 27.24
CA GLY A 59 -23.38 36.71 27.39
C GLY A 59 -22.83 35.39 27.93
N ASN A 60 -23.50 34.78 28.91
CA ASN A 60 -23.11 33.46 29.44
C ASN A 60 -23.33 32.34 28.42
N THR A 61 -24.37 32.41 27.60
CA THR A 61 -24.62 31.45 26.51
C THR A 61 -23.54 31.52 25.44
N GLN A 62 -23.12 32.72 25.05
CA GLN A 62 -22.02 32.91 24.10
C GLN A 62 -20.68 32.40 24.66
N LYS A 63 -20.42 32.63 25.96
CA LYS A 63 -19.25 32.08 26.66
C LYS A 63 -19.29 30.55 26.67
N LEU A 64 -20.45 29.94 26.95
CA LEU A 64 -20.63 28.49 26.91
C LEU A 64 -20.44 27.92 25.51
N GLN A 65 -20.95 28.57 24.46
CA GLN A 65 -20.73 28.15 23.08
C GLN A 65 -19.25 28.21 22.69
N THR A 66 -18.57 29.30 23.05
CA THR A 66 -17.13 29.45 22.83
C THR A 66 -16.33 28.39 23.60
N LEU A 67 -16.70 28.15 24.85
CA LEU A 67 -16.09 27.13 25.69
C LEU A 67 -16.30 25.73 25.10
N GLY A 68 -17.51 25.42 24.64
CA GLY A 68 -17.83 24.16 23.97
C GLY A 68 -16.96 23.95 22.73
N ALA A 69 -16.89 24.94 21.85
CA ALA A 69 -16.03 24.89 20.66
C ALA A 69 -14.54 24.71 21.00
N ASN A 70 -14.05 25.37 22.07
CA ASN A 70 -12.68 25.21 22.54
C ASN A 70 -12.44 23.81 23.11
N ILE A 71 -13.37 23.29 23.91
CA ILE A 71 -13.29 21.93 24.46
C ILE A 71 -13.25 20.90 23.32
N ASP A 72 -14.13 21.02 22.33
CA ASP A 72 -14.15 20.14 21.16
C ASP A 72 -12.84 20.25 20.37
N GLY A 73 -12.30 21.46 20.21
CA GLY A 73 -10.99 21.70 19.59
C GLY A 73 -9.85 21.00 20.34
N VAL A 74 -9.85 21.08 21.66
CA VAL A 74 -8.85 20.42 22.52
C VAL A 74 -9.01 18.90 22.48
N ILE A 75 -10.24 18.36 22.55
CA ILE A 75 -10.51 16.92 22.43
C ILE A 75 -9.97 16.40 21.09
N ASN A 76 -10.23 17.11 19.99
CA ASN A 76 -9.71 16.75 18.67
C ASN A 76 -8.18 16.80 18.62
N ALA A 77 -7.54 17.78 19.25
CA ALA A 77 -6.08 17.84 19.36
C ALA A 77 -5.52 16.67 20.17
N ILE A 78 -6.16 16.29 21.30
CA ILE A 78 -5.78 15.13 22.11
C ILE A 78 -5.92 13.84 21.31
N GLN A 79 -7.01 13.66 20.56
CA GLN A 79 -7.20 12.48 19.72
C GLN A 79 -6.11 12.35 18.64
N ARG A 80 -5.70 13.47 18.03
CA ARG A 80 -4.58 13.49 17.05
C ARG A 80 -3.25 13.08 17.67
N ILE A 81 -3.01 13.38 18.95
CA ILE A 81 -1.81 12.97 19.66
C ILE A 81 -1.88 11.49 20.08
N ARG A 82 -3.07 10.99 20.44
CA ARG A 82 -3.25 9.61 20.96
C ARG A 82 -3.32 8.54 19.86
N GLN A 83 -4.01 8.80 18.76
CA GLN A 83 -4.25 7.83 17.68
C GLN A 83 -2.99 7.06 17.23
N PRO A 84 -1.83 7.71 17.01
CA PRO A 84 -0.65 7.00 16.54
C PRO A 84 -0.06 6.01 17.56
N SER A 85 -0.25 6.27 18.86
CA SER A 85 0.21 5.37 19.92
C SER A 85 -0.64 4.10 19.98
N ASP A 86 -1.96 4.22 19.83
CA ASP A 86 -2.87 3.06 19.83
C ASP A 86 -2.66 2.19 18.58
N ILE A 87 -2.45 2.83 17.42
CA ILE A 87 -2.10 2.13 16.17
C ILE A 87 -0.77 1.38 16.34
N LYS A 88 0.25 2.01 16.95
CA LYS A 88 1.53 1.35 17.20
C LYS A 88 1.36 0.06 17.98
N SER A 89 0.65 0.08 19.12
CA SER A 89 0.53 -1.11 19.99
C SER A 89 -0.14 -2.29 19.29
N ASN A 90 -1.25 -2.05 18.61
CA ASN A 90 -2.02 -3.11 17.96
C ASN A 90 -1.32 -3.70 16.73
N GLU A 91 -0.68 -2.85 15.92
CA GLU A 91 0.01 -3.30 14.72
C GLU A 91 1.40 -3.90 15.03
N GLU A 92 2.06 -3.43 16.10
CA GLU A 92 3.35 -3.98 16.54
C GLU A 92 3.24 -5.46 16.91
N ASP A 93 2.15 -5.89 17.55
CA ASP A 93 1.91 -7.30 17.88
C ASP A 93 1.79 -8.18 16.64
N ILE A 94 1.13 -7.69 15.59
CA ILE A 94 0.99 -8.41 14.32
C ILE A 94 2.35 -8.50 13.61
N ILE A 95 3.09 -7.38 13.56
CA ILE A 95 4.40 -7.32 12.92
C ILE A 95 5.44 -8.15 13.69
N ARG A 96 5.33 -8.27 15.01
CA ARG A 96 6.22 -9.15 15.81
C ARG A 96 5.96 -10.64 15.59
N LYS A 97 4.71 -11.03 15.33
CA LYS A 97 4.35 -12.44 15.06
C LYS A 97 4.88 -12.95 13.72
N GLY A 98 5.08 -12.04 12.76
CA GLY A 98 5.58 -12.36 11.43
C GLY A 98 4.51 -12.86 10.45
N PRO A 99 4.82 -12.85 9.14
CA PRO A 99 3.84 -13.10 8.08
C PRO A 99 3.29 -14.54 8.07
N GLU A 100 4.04 -15.51 8.58
CA GLU A 100 3.60 -16.92 8.66
C GLU A 100 2.54 -17.15 9.72
N LYS A 101 2.75 -16.63 10.94
CA LYS A 101 1.86 -16.84 12.08
C LYS A 101 0.67 -15.89 12.08
N ALA A 102 0.86 -14.64 11.62
CA ALA A 102 -0.22 -13.67 11.53
C ALA A 102 -1.09 -13.87 10.27
N GLY A 103 -0.58 -14.58 9.26
CA GLY A 103 -1.17 -14.66 7.94
C GLY A 103 -0.76 -13.48 7.07
N LEU A 104 -0.38 -13.78 5.82
CA LEU A 104 0.19 -12.80 4.89
C LEU A 104 -0.74 -11.60 4.66
N ALA A 105 -2.05 -11.83 4.49
CA ALA A 105 -3.01 -10.77 4.24
C ALA A 105 -3.14 -9.81 5.43
N ALA A 106 -3.24 -10.34 6.65
CA ALA A 106 -3.34 -9.53 7.86
C ALA A 106 -2.04 -8.75 8.10
N PHE A 107 -0.89 -9.41 7.94
CA PHE A 107 0.42 -8.78 8.05
C PHE A 107 0.60 -7.63 7.04
N LEU A 108 0.31 -7.86 5.76
CA LEU A 108 0.39 -6.81 4.73
C LEU A 108 -0.54 -5.64 5.04
N SER A 109 -1.75 -5.90 5.54
CA SER A 109 -2.67 -4.85 5.96
C SER A 109 -2.12 -4.04 7.13
N SER A 110 -1.50 -4.69 8.10
CA SER A 110 -0.85 -4.03 9.25
C SER A 110 0.29 -3.12 8.82
N VAL A 111 1.20 -3.62 7.97
CA VAL A 111 2.33 -2.81 7.49
C VAL A 111 1.84 -1.61 6.65
N LYS A 112 0.79 -1.79 5.83
CA LYS A 112 0.14 -0.67 5.11
C LYS A 112 -0.41 0.39 6.07
N ARG A 113 -1.09 0.00 7.15
CA ARG A 113 -1.61 0.93 8.17
C ARG A 113 -0.48 1.67 8.89
N VAL A 114 0.61 0.98 9.24
CA VAL A 114 1.81 1.60 9.82
C VAL A 114 2.44 2.61 8.85
N ASN A 115 2.57 2.28 7.56
CA ASN A 115 3.11 3.20 6.56
C ASN A 115 2.23 4.45 6.41
N LYS A 116 0.90 4.28 6.36
CA LYS A 116 -0.05 5.39 6.31
C LYS A 116 0.05 6.29 7.55
N ALA A 117 0.05 5.71 8.74
CA ALA A 117 0.21 6.46 9.99
C ALA A 117 1.53 7.23 10.03
N LEU A 118 2.64 6.61 9.56
CA LEU A 118 3.93 7.28 9.45
C LEU A 118 3.89 8.49 8.50
N GLN A 119 3.22 8.38 7.35
CA GLN A 119 3.06 9.48 6.40
C GLN A 119 2.22 10.62 6.99
N GLU A 120 1.09 10.31 7.62
CA GLU A 120 0.23 11.29 8.29
C GLU A 120 0.99 12.02 9.41
N MET A 121 1.75 11.29 10.23
CA MET A 121 2.56 11.91 11.28
C MET A 121 3.65 12.83 10.73
N LYS A 122 4.33 12.43 9.64
CA LYS A 122 5.32 13.29 8.97
C LYS A 122 4.69 14.58 8.43
N GLN A 123 3.44 14.54 7.96
CA GLN A 123 2.74 15.74 7.48
C GLN A 123 2.39 16.71 8.63
N THR A 124 2.06 16.18 9.81
CA THR A 124 1.69 17.03 10.97
C THR A 124 2.85 17.85 11.55
N ASN A 125 4.12 17.50 11.26
CA ASN A 125 5.33 18.22 11.69
C ASN A 125 5.40 18.62 13.18
N LEU A 126 4.71 17.88 14.07
CA LEU A 126 4.72 18.15 15.50
C LEU A 126 6.01 17.60 16.14
N ARG A 127 6.79 18.44 16.82
CA ARG A 127 8.01 18.01 17.54
C ARG A 127 7.74 16.91 18.56
N THR A 128 6.57 16.90 19.18
CA THR A 128 6.13 15.87 20.14
C THR A 128 5.97 14.48 19.51
N ASN A 129 5.76 14.43 18.19
CA ASN A 129 5.58 13.20 17.44
C ASN A 129 6.90 12.58 16.92
N GLN A 130 8.04 13.24 17.16
CA GLN A 130 9.34 12.79 16.64
C GLN A 130 9.69 11.36 17.09
N GLN A 131 9.43 11.03 18.36
CA GLN A 131 9.68 9.69 18.91
C GLN A 131 8.76 8.64 18.27
N ALA A 132 7.47 8.95 18.13
CA ALA A 132 6.50 8.06 17.50
C ALA A 132 6.82 7.82 16.01
N VAL A 133 7.26 8.86 15.28
CA VAL A 133 7.75 8.75 13.90
C VAL A 133 8.98 7.83 13.82
N SER A 134 9.93 7.99 14.74
CA SER A 134 11.11 7.10 14.88
C SER A 134 10.67 5.64 15.06
N ASP A 135 9.76 5.39 16.01
CA ASP A 135 9.32 4.05 16.37
C ASP A 135 8.55 3.38 15.24
N LEU A 136 7.61 4.11 14.60
CA LEU A 136 6.85 3.63 13.44
C LEU A 136 7.77 3.37 12.24
N SER A 137 8.79 4.21 12.02
CA SER A 137 9.80 4.00 10.98
C SER A 137 10.61 2.72 11.23
N ARG A 138 11.03 2.47 12.48
CA ARG A 138 11.71 1.24 12.88
C ARG A 138 10.82 0.02 12.69
N LEU A 139 9.55 0.12 13.08
CA LEU A 139 8.57 -0.95 12.94
C LEU A 139 8.29 -1.27 11.46
N LEU A 140 8.14 -0.25 10.62
CA LEU A 140 7.97 -0.39 9.18
C LEU A 140 9.19 -1.07 8.54
N LYS A 141 10.41 -0.65 8.92
CA LYS A 141 11.65 -1.29 8.44
C LYS A 141 11.70 -2.76 8.84
N ALA A 142 11.40 -3.08 10.09
CA ALA A 142 11.34 -4.46 10.56
C ALA A 142 10.31 -5.29 9.80
N GLY A 143 9.12 -4.73 9.55
CA GLY A 143 8.07 -5.37 8.76
C GLY A 143 8.50 -5.66 7.31
N ASN A 144 9.17 -4.71 6.66
CA ASN A 144 9.69 -4.90 5.30
C ASN A 144 10.78 -5.98 5.25
N THR A 145 11.73 -5.98 6.20
CA THR A 145 12.76 -7.04 6.30
C THR A 145 12.15 -8.42 6.52
N GLN A 146 11.08 -8.53 7.31
CA GLN A 146 10.37 -9.80 7.48
C GLN A 146 9.65 -10.25 6.20
N LEU A 147 9.11 -9.32 5.41
CA LEU A 147 8.50 -9.65 4.11
C LEU A 147 9.55 -10.14 3.11
N GLU A 148 10.72 -9.49 3.06
CA GLU A 148 11.84 -9.95 2.25
C GLU A 148 12.29 -11.35 2.68
N GLY A 149 12.48 -11.58 3.99
CA GLY A 149 12.83 -12.91 4.51
C GLY A 149 11.79 -13.98 4.18
N HIS A 150 10.50 -13.66 4.31
CA HIS A 150 9.43 -14.61 3.98
C HIS A 150 9.33 -14.88 2.47
N PHE A 151 9.53 -13.87 1.63
CA PHE A 151 9.60 -14.02 0.18
C PHE A 151 10.75 -14.97 -0.21
N GLN A 152 11.93 -14.77 0.38
CA GLN A 152 13.09 -15.63 0.18
C GLN A 152 12.80 -17.07 0.63
N HIS A 153 12.19 -17.25 1.80
CA HIS A 153 11.84 -18.57 2.33
C HIS A 153 10.89 -19.33 1.40
N LEU A 154 9.81 -18.68 0.94
CA LEU A 154 8.84 -19.28 0.00
C LEU A 154 9.51 -19.71 -1.31
N LEU A 155 10.43 -18.90 -1.85
CA LEU A 155 11.19 -19.27 -3.04
C LEU A 155 12.12 -20.45 -2.79
N GLN A 156 12.83 -20.48 -1.66
CA GLN A 156 13.81 -21.53 -1.34
C GLN A 156 13.16 -22.91 -1.24
N GLU A 157 11.94 -23.00 -0.73
CA GLU A 157 11.23 -24.28 -0.60
C GLU A 157 11.03 -24.98 -1.96
N ASP A 158 10.71 -24.24 -3.02
CA ASP A 158 10.51 -24.75 -4.39
C ASP A 158 11.80 -24.70 -5.25
N SER A 159 12.91 -24.23 -4.67
CA SER A 159 14.19 -24.04 -5.37
C SER A 159 15.25 -25.07 -4.96
N ARG A 160 14.82 -26.32 -4.70
CA ARG A 160 15.74 -27.43 -4.44
C ARG A 160 16.28 -27.98 -5.76
N PRO A 161 17.61 -28.06 -5.97
CA PRO A 161 18.18 -28.55 -7.22
C PRO A 161 17.59 -29.89 -7.63
N ILE A 162 17.17 -29.97 -8.88
CA ILE A 162 16.55 -31.17 -9.46
C ILE A 162 17.54 -31.87 -10.37
N GLU A 163 17.32 -33.16 -10.65
CA GLU A 163 18.10 -33.90 -11.64
C GLU A 163 17.53 -33.64 -13.04
N PRO A 164 18.19 -32.84 -13.90
CA PRO A 164 17.61 -32.42 -15.18
C PRO A 164 17.40 -33.57 -16.15
N LEU A 165 18.28 -34.57 -16.10
CA LEU A 165 18.28 -35.68 -17.06
C LEU A 165 17.00 -36.51 -16.96
N TYR A 166 16.41 -36.61 -15.76
CA TYR A 166 15.11 -37.26 -15.55
C TYR A 166 14.00 -36.59 -16.36
N TYR A 167 13.95 -35.25 -16.38
CA TYR A 167 12.92 -34.50 -17.10
C TYR A 167 13.11 -34.57 -18.61
N ILE A 168 14.36 -34.43 -19.06
CA ILE A 168 14.71 -34.45 -20.50
C ILE A 168 14.43 -35.83 -21.11
N THR A 169 14.85 -36.91 -20.44
CA THR A 169 14.73 -38.28 -21.00
C THR A 169 13.31 -38.84 -20.93
N LYS A 170 12.48 -38.31 -20.03
CA LYS A 170 11.08 -38.69 -19.88
C LYS A 170 10.12 -37.72 -20.57
N ASP A 171 10.64 -36.73 -21.28
CA ASP A 171 9.86 -35.69 -21.96
C ASP A 171 8.84 -35.00 -21.02
N LYS A 172 9.30 -34.68 -19.80
CA LYS A 172 8.51 -34.01 -18.78
C LYS A 172 8.88 -32.53 -18.71
N ALA A 173 7.88 -31.69 -18.50
CA ALA A 173 8.10 -30.26 -18.22
C ALA A 173 8.92 -30.08 -16.94
N PHE A 174 9.79 -29.06 -16.93
CA PHE A 174 10.52 -28.69 -15.72
C PHE A 174 9.55 -28.13 -14.68
N PRO A 175 9.80 -28.39 -13.38
CA PRO A 175 8.92 -27.94 -12.32
C PRO A 175 8.92 -26.41 -12.23
N MET A 176 7.71 -25.85 -12.19
CA MET A 176 7.46 -24.44 -11.93
C MET A 176 7.13 -24.20 -10.46
N LEU A 177 7.08 -22.94 -10.05
CA LEU A 177 6.60 -22.57 -8.72
C LEU A 177 5.13 -22.97 -8.55
N SER A 178 4.76 -23.48 -7.38
CA SER A 178 3.37 -23.83 -7.08
C SER A 178 2.46 -22.59 -7.15
N GLN A 179 1.23 -22.76 -7.66
CA GLN A 179 0.26 -21.67 -7.84
C GLN A 179 -0.03 -20.90 -6.53
N ASP A 180 -0.08 -21.59 -5.39
CA ASP A 180 -0.27 -20.96 -4.07
C ASP A 180 0.91 -20.04 -3.74
N LYS A 181 2.15 -20.48 -3.99
CA LYS A 181 3.35 -19.67 -3.76
C LYS A 181 3.43 -18.52 -4.74
N THR A 182 3.13 -18.73 -6.01
CA THR A 182 3.05 -17.66 -7.02
C THR A 182 2.08 -16.57 -6.58
N THR A 183 0.92 -16.95 -6.04
CA THR A 183 -0.06 -15.99 -5.52
C THR A 183 0.50 -15.21 -4.32
N ARG A 184 1.09 -15.89 -3.33
CA ARG A 184 1.67 -15.24 -2.14
C ARG A 184 2.85 -14.33 -2.48
N LEU A 185 3.76 -14.78 -3.33
CA LEU A 185 4.91 -14.01 -3.82
C LEU A 185 4.44 -12.78 -4.61
N GLY A 186 3.41 -12.93 -5.44
CA GLY A 186 2.79 -11.83 -6.17
C GLY A 186 2.18 -10.77 -5.26
N LEU A 187 1.51 -11.18 -4.17
CA LEU A 187 0.98 -10.24 -3.16
C LEU A 187 2.10 -9.43 -2.49
N ILE A 188 3.22 -10.07 -2.16
CA ILE A 188 4.39 -9.40 -1.57
C ILE A 188 5.02 -8.44 -2.58
N ASN A 189 5.23 -8.88 -3.83
CA ASN A 189 5.81 -8.05 -4.88
C ASN A 189 4.96 -6.81 -5.17
N SER A 190 3.64 -6.99 -5.28
CA SER A 190 2.67 -5.90 -5.47
C SER A 190 2.73 -4.89 -4.31
N TYR A 191 2.80 -5.39 -3.07
CA TYR A 191 2.93 -4.52 -1.90
C TYR A 191 4.22 -3.69 -1.95
N ILE A 192 5.39 -4.33 -2.13
CA ILE A 192 6.68 -3.63 -2.14
C ILE A 192 6.73 -2.62 -3.30
N GLY A 193 6.25 -3.00 -4.48
CA GLY A 193 6.14 -2.12 -5.64
C GLY A 193 5.21 -0.92 -5.40
N SER A 194 4.14 -1.08 -4.62
CA SER A 194 3.25 0.02 -4.24
C SER A 194 3.89 0.96 -3.20
N SER A 195 4.61 0.40 -2.23
CA SER A 195 5.30 1.16 -1.18
C SER A 195 6.45 2.01 -1.73
N MET A 196 7.20 1.50 -2.70
CA MET A 196 8.28 2.23 -3.37
C MET A 196 7.76 3.46 -4.12
N ARG A 197 6.63 3.32 -4.84
CA ARG A 197 5.96 4.42 -5.55
C ARG A 197 5.49 5.52 -4.60
N GLN A 198 4.93 5.16 -3.44
CA GLN A 198 4.49 6.11 -2.43
C GLN A 198 5.64 6.86 -1.75
N SER A 199 6.80 6.22 -1.62
CA SER A 199 8.00 6.82 -1.01
C SER A 199 8.74 7.77 -1.97
N GLY A 200 8.27 7.93 -3.22
CA GLY A 200 8.93 8.75 -4.24
C GLY A 200 10.35 8.28 -4.57
N THR A 201 10.70 7.05 -4.17
CA THR A 201 12.03 6.50 -4.32
C THR A 201 12.08 5.89 -5.71
N SER A 202 12.58 6.65 -6.68
CA SER A 202 12.88 6.16 -8.02
C SER A 202 14.10 5.25 -7.94
N GLY A 203 13.83 3.94 -7.87
CA GLY A 203 14.85 2.90 -7.74
C GLY A 203 14.28 1.53 -8.08
N GLU A 204 15.17 0.57 -8.22
CA GLU A 204 14.80 -0.82 -8.51
C GLU A 204 14.05 -1.46 -7.36
N SER A 205 13.06 -2.29 -7.69
CA SER A 205 12.39 -3.11 -6.68
C SER A 205 13.41 -4.09 -6.10
N PRO A 206 13.67 -4.09 -4.77
CA PRO A 206 14.61 -5.00 -4.13
C PRO A 206 14.22 -6.48 -4.30
N VAL A 207 12.93 -6.73 -4.59
CA VAL A 207 12.37 -8.05 -4.86
C VAL A 207 12.99 -8.70 -6.10
N LEU A 208 13.37 -7.90 -7.10
CA LEU A 208 13.99 -8.38 -8.33
C LEU A 208 15.34 -9.06 -8.03
N GLN A 209 16.16 -8.40 -7.21
CA GLN A 209 17.46 -8.93 -6.80
C GLN A 209 17.31 -10.13 -5.86
N LEU A 210 16.32 -10.09 -4.97
CA LEU A 210 16.03 -11.20 -4.06
C LEU A 210 15.55 -12.45 -4.80
N TYR A 211 14.73 -12.29 -5.83
CA TYR A 211 14.31 -13.41 -6.68
C TYR A 211 15.51 -14.04 -7.40
N ALA A 212 16.32 -13.20 -8.07
CA ALA A 212 17.49 -13.66 -8.80
C ALA A 212 18.55 -14.32 -7.87
N SER A 213 18.70 -13.82 -6.63
CA SER A 213 19.66 -14.37 -5.67
C SER A 213 19.30 -15.78 -5.17
N VAL A 214 18.02 -16.18 -5.26
CA VAL A 214 17.57 -17.54 -4.93
C VAL A 214 17.51 -18.43 -6.18
N ARG A 215 16.85 -17.95 -7.23
CA ARG A 215 16.59 -18.74 -8.44
C ARG A 215 17.83 -18.92 -9.32
N GLY A 216 18.73 -17.94 -9.36
CA GLY A 216 19.98 -18.04 -10.13
C GLY A 216 20.91 -19.16 -9.66
N PRO A 217 21.23 -19.26 -8.36
CA PRO A 217 21.96 -20.39 -7.80
C PRO A 217 21.23 -21.73 -8.00
N TYR A 218 19.90 -21.76 -7.87
CA TYR A 218 19.11 -22.96 -8.16
C TYR A 218 19.28 -23.46 -9.59
N LEU A 219 19.17 -22.57 -10.59
CA LEU A 219 19.36 -22.94 -12.00
C LEU A 219 20.80 -23.42 -12.26
N THR A 220 21.78 -22.75 -11.67
CA THR A 220 23.19 -23.09 -11.82
C THR A 220 23.48 -24.48 -11.23
N ALA A 221 23.01 -24.75 -10.01
CA ALA A 221 23.18 -26.03 -9.34
C ALA A 221 22.45 -27.16 -10.08
N THR A 222 21.22 -26.91 -10.55
CA THR A 222 20.43 -27.87 -11.34
C THR A 222 21.19 -28.29 -12.60
N LEU A 223 21.81 -27.34 -13.32
CA LEU A 223 22.48 -27.61 -14.59
C LEU A 223 23.94 -28.09 -14.46
N GLN A 224 24.53 -28.02 -13.26
CA GLN A 224 25.95 -28.30 -13.03
C GLN A 224 26.37 -29.74 -13.40
N ASN A 225 25.50 -30.72 -13.12
CA ASN A 225 25.74 -32.12 -13.47
C ASN A 225 25.82 -32.32 -14.99
N LEU A 226 24.96 -31.65 -15.76
CA LEU A 226 24.96 -31.72 -17.23
C LEU A 226 26.20 -31.04 -17.83
N ALA A 227 26.63 -29.91 -17.25
CA ALA A 227 27.86 -29.24 -17.66
C ALA A 227 29.08 -30.17 -17.48
N SER A 228 29.19 -30.78 -16.30
CA SER A 228 30.26 -31.74 -15.98
C SER A 228 30.20 -32.99 -16.87
N ALA A 229 29.00 -33.53 -17.12
CA ALA A 229 28.80 -34.67 -18.03
C ALA A 229 29.21 -34.35 -19.47
N SER A 230 28.98 -33.12 -19.94
CA SER A 230 29.36 -32.67 -21.28
C SER A 230 30.88 -32.72 -21.48
N LEU A 231 31.65 -32.31 -20.47
CA LEU A 231 33.12 -32.36 -20.50
C LEU A 231 33.65 -33.80 -20.37
N ASN A 232 33.07 -34.59 -19.46
CA ASN A 232 33.53 -35.96 -19.21
C ASN A 232 33.26 -36.89 -20.39
N THR A 233 32.10 -36.75 -21.05
CA THR A 233 31.74 -37.54 -22.23
C THR A 233 32.47 -37.11 -23.51
N ALA A 234 33.10 -35.93 -23.51
CA ALA A 234 33.96 -35.49 -24.61
C ALA A 234 35.33 -36.18 -24.59
N LYS A 235 35.82 -36.58 -23.40
CA LYS A 235 37.09 -37.28 -23.26
C LYS A 235 36.93 -38.75 -23.67
N LYS A 236 37.86 -39.26 -24.47
CA LYS A 236 37.89 -40.68 -24.81
C LYS A 236 38.20 -41.53 -23.58
N LYS A 237 37.49 -42.65 -23.42
CA LYS A 237 37.80 -43.66 -22.41
C LYS A 237 39.03 -44.51 -22.77
N SER A 238 39.34 -44.66 -24.06
CA SER A 238 40.53 -45.35 -24.56
C SER A 238 41.18 -44.58 -25.73
N PRO A 239 42.52 -44.64 -25.90
CA PRO A 239 43.23 -43.91 -26.97
C PRO A 239 42.75 -44.23 -28.39
N ASP A 240 42.26 -45.45 -28.59
CA ASP A 240 41.80 -45.97 -29.89
C ASP A 240 40.30 -45.80 -30.14
N ALA A 241 39.53 -45.28 -29.18
CA ALA A 241 38.11 -45.04 -29.38
C ALA A 241 37.87 -44.03 -30.52
N ILE A 242 36.97 -44.38 -31.44
CA ILE A 242 36.50 -43.50 -32.52
C ILE A 242 35.31 -42.69 -31.98
N TYR A 243 35.29 -41.39 -32.25
CA TYR A 243 34.16 -40.54 -31.87
C TYR A 243 32.92 -40.90 -32.67
N ARG A 244 31.79 -41.09 -31.98
CA ARG A 244 30.49 -41.34 -32.59
C ARG A 244 29.59 -40.11 -32.39
N GLN A 245 28.75 -39.83 -33.38
CA GLN A 245 27.80 -38.73 -33.30
C GLN A 245 26.80 -38.97 -32.17
N GLY A 246 26.36 -37.90 -31.49
CA GLY A 246 25.33 -37.97 -30.45
C GLY A 246 25.74 -38.59 -29.11
N THR A 247 27.02 -38.99 -28.93
CA THR A 247 27.48 -39.57 -27.65
C THR A 247 27.88 -38.54 -26.61
N ASN A 248 27.90 -37.25 -26.98
CA ASN A 248 28.31 -36.18 -26.07
C ASN A 248 27.11 -35.61 -25.29
N GLY A 249 27.33 -35.33 -24.00
CA GLY A 249 26.33 -34.78 -23.08
C GLY A 249 25.86 -33.36 -23.41
N MET A 250 26.57 -32.61 -24.28
CA MET A 250 26.25 -31.21 -24.59
C MET A 250 24.85 -31.03 -25.19
N GLY A 251 24.36 -32.00 -25.98
CA GLY A 251 23.00 -31.95 -26.51
C GLY A 251 21.93 -32.02 -25.41
N HIS A 252 22.15 -32.86 -24.40
CA HIS A 252 21.27 -32.92 -23.23
C HIS A 252 21.42 -31.66 -22.38
N TYR A 253 22.63 -31.12 -22.26
CA TYR A 253 22.86 -29.86 -21.55
C TYR A 253 22.11 -28.68 -22.18
N ALA A 254 22.20 -28.51 -23.50
CA ALA A 254 21.48 -27.46 -24.21
C ALA A 254 19.95 -27.59 -24.07
N LYS A 255 19.41 -28.81 -24.25
CA LYS A 255 17.98 -29.08 -24.05
C LYS A 255 17.52 -28.82 -22.62
N GLY A 256 18.31 -29.23 -21.63
CA GLY A 256 18.00 -28.98 -20.22
C GLY A 256 17.99 -27.50 -19.88
N MET A 257 18.92 -26.74 -20.45
CA MET A 257 19.00 -25.30 -20.26
C MET A 257 17.83 -24.57 -20.91
N GLU A 258 17.44 -24.96 -22.13
CA GLU A 258 16.25 -24.44 -22.81
C GLU A 258 14.99 -24.68 -21.97
N ALA A 259 14.74 -25.92 -21.54
CA ALA A 259 13.56 -26.27 -20.76
C ALA A 259 13.54 -25.57 -19.39
N ALA A 260 14.68 -25.48 -18.70
CA ALA A 260 14.79 -24.76 -17.44
C ALA A 260 14.53 -23.25 -17.61
N PHE A 261 14.98 -22.66 -18.71
CA PHE A 261 14.80 -21.24 -18.99
C PHE A 261 13.37 -20.90 -19.38
N LEU A 262 12.69 -21.78 -20.13
CA LEU A 262 11.26 -21.62 -20.41
C LEU A 262 10.43 -21.66 -19.13
N ALA A 263 10.66 -22.65 -18.27
CA ALA A 263 9.98 -22.74 -16.98
C ALA A 263 10.24 -21.51 -16.09
N GLU A 264 11.47 -20.99 -16.09
CA GLU A 264 11.81 -19.79 -15.35
C GLU A 264 11.16 -18.52 -15.92
N TYR A 265 11.08 -18.41 -17.25
CA TYR A 265 10.39 -17.32 -17.92
C TYR A 265 8.92 -17.28 -17.52
N ASP A 266 8.24 -18.42 -17.51
CA ASP A 266 6.83 -18.51 -17.13
C ASP A 266 6.63 -18.14 -15.64
N ASN A 267 7.54 -18.54 -14.75
CA ASN A 267 7.52 -18.11 -13.34
C ASN A 267 7.64 -16.57 -13.22
N ILE A 268 8.53 -15.96 -14.00
CA ILE A 268 8.74 -14.50 -14.00
C ILE A 268 7.51 -13.78 -14.54
N CYS A 269 6.91 -14.28 -15.62
CA CYS A 269 5.68 -13.73 -16.19
C CYS A 269 4.52 -13.76 -15.19
N GLY A 270 4.45 -14.78 -14.33
CA GLY A 270 3.46 -14.89 -13.27
C GLY A 270 3.67 -13.98 -12.07
N LEU A 271 4.88 -13.42 -11.88
CA LEU A 271 5.26 -12.70 -10.66
C LEU A 271 5.56 -11.20 -10.85
N PHE A 272 6.11 -10.83 -12.01
CA PHE A 272 6.63 -9.48 -12.28
C PHE A 272 5.85 -8.79 -13.39
N SER A 273 5.93 -7.45 -13.44
CA SER A 273 5.34 -6.69 -14.55
C SER A 273 6.20 -6.78 -15.81
N ARG A 274 5.55 -6.55 -16.97
CA ARG A 274 6.16 -6.78 -18.28
C ARG A 274 7.44 -5.98 -18.54
N ASP A 275 7.54 -4.79 -17.95
CA ASP A 275 8.70 -3.91 -18.00
C ASP A 275 9.91 -4.47 -17.23
N GLU A 276 9.68 -5.35 -16.26
CA GLU A 276 10.72 -5.95 -15.41
C GLU A 276 11.23 -7.30 -15.95
N TRP A 277 10.45 -7.99 -16.80
CA TRP A 277 10.73 -9.37 -17.23
C TRP A 277 12.13 -9.58 -17.79
N SER A 278 12.54 -8.75 -18.75
CA SER A 278 13.85 -8.87 -19.40
C SER A 278 14.99 -8.77 -18.39
N ARG A 279 14.82 -7.91 -17.38
CA ARG A 279 15.82 -7.65 -16.37
C ARG A 279 15.94 -8.79 -15.38
N VAL A 280 14.83 -9.25 -14.81
CA VAL A 280 14.81 -10.38 -13.87
C VAL A 280 15.34 -11.64 -14.53
N PHE A 281 14.92 -11.89 -15.77
CA PHE A 281 15.35 -13.05 -16.52
C PHE A 281 16.87 -13.03 -16.76
N ASN A 282 17.43 -11.87 -17.18
CA ASN A 282 18.88 -11.74 -17.35
C ASN A 282 19.64 -11.96 -16.03
N LEU A 283 19.21 -11.33 -14.93
CA LEU A 283 19.86 -11.48 -13.62
C LEU A 283 19.83 -12.93 -13.13
N THR A 284 18.71 -13.62 -13.33
CA THR A 284 18.51 -15.00 -12.88
C THR A 284 19.32 -15.99 -13.72
N CYS A 285 19.36 -15.81 -15.04
CA CYS A 285 20.00 -16.75 -15.97
C CYS A 285 21.50 -16.47 -16.21
N GLN A 286 22.03 -15.33 -15.79
CA GLN A 286 23.43 -14.94 -16.07
C GLN A 286 24.45 -15.99 -15.57
N GLY A 287 24.25 -16.55 -14.38
CA GLY A 287 25.16 -17.54 -13.80
C GLY A 287 25.24 -18.83 -14.62
N SER A 288 24.09 -19.38 -15.02
CA SER A 288 24.01 -20.60 -15.82
C SER A 288 24.51 -20.37 -17.26
N ILE A 289 24.29 -19.20 -17.84
CA ILE A 289 24.87 -18.81 -19.15
C ILE A 289 26.39 -18.73 -19.07
N ALA A 290 26.94 -18.13 -18.01
CA ALA A 290 28.38 -18.06 -17.81
C ALA A 290 29.03 -19.46 -17.70
N GLU A 291 28.36 -20.38 -17.00
CA GLU A 291 28.81 -21.77 -16.88
C GLU A 291 28.76 -22.51 -18.23
N MET A 292 27.70 -22.32 -19.01
CA MET A 292 27.61 -22.90 -20.36
C MET A 292 28.73 -22.37 -21.27
N ALA A 293 28.99 -21.05 -21.22
CA ALA A 293 30.07 -20.44 -21.98
C ALA A 293 31.46 -20.94 -21.56
N ARG A 294 31.67 -21.23 -20.26
CA ARG A 294 32.89 -21.90 -19.78
C ARG A 294 33.00 -23.32 -20.35
N THR A 295 31.95 -24.11 -20.20
CA THR A 295 31.87 -25.49 -20.70
C THR A 295 32.18 -25.57 -22.20
N LEU A 296 31.57 -24.68 -23.00
CA LEU A 296 31.82 -24.61 -24.44
C LEU A 296 33.26 -24.25 -24.79
N ARG A 297 33.88 -23.32 -24.05
CA ARG A 297 35.30 -22.96 -24.25
C ARG A 297 36.21 -24.16 -23.97
N GLU A 298 35.97 -24.89 -22.90
CA GLU A 298 36.75 -26.08 -22.56
C GLU A 298 36.58 -27.20 -23.58
N LEU A 299 35.36 -27.45 -24.04
CA LEU A 299 35.09 -28.40 -25.13
C LEU A 299 35.82 -28.00 -26.43
N ASN A 300 35.78 -26.72 -26.79
CA ASN A 300 36.47 -26.21 -27.98
C ASN A 300 38.00 -26.40 -27.87
N ILE A 301 38.59 -26.14 -26.69
CA ILE A 301 40.01 -26.41 -26.43
C ILE A 301 40.31 -27.91 -26.57
N HIS A 302 39.46 -28.78 -26.04
CA HIS A 302 39.63 -30.23 -26.16
C HIS A 302 39.57 -30.69 -27.61
N ILE A 303 38.59 -30.21 -28.38
CA ILE A 303 38.40 -30.56 -29.80
C ILE A 303 39.62 -30.13 -30.63
N LYS A 304 40.12 -28.90 -30.44
CA LYS A 304 41.28 -28.38 -31.18
C LYS A 304 42.58 -29.16 -30.92
N LYS A 305 42.70 -29.82 -29.77
CA LYS A 305 43.88 -30.65 -29.42
C LYS A 305 43.87 -32.03 -30.09
N GLN A 306 42.77 -32.46 -30.70
CA GLN A 306 42.65 -33.79 -31.31
C GLN A 306 43.04 -33.74 -32.81
N PRO A 307 43.73 -34.77 -33.34
CA PRO A 307 44.12 -34.81 -34.75
C PRO A 307 42.91 -34.89 -35.69
N TYR A 308 42.91 -34.06 -36.74
CA TYR A 308 41.80 -33.79 -37.68
C TYR A 308 41.14 -35.04 -38.29
N HIS A 309 41.88 -36.15 -38.45
CA HIS A 309 41.35 -37.37 -39.08
C HIS A 309 40.25 -38.06 -38.24
N ARG A 310 40.17 -37.77 -36.93
CA ARG A 310 39.22 -38.39 -36.00
C ARG A 310 38.00 -37.50 -35.64
N LEU A 311 37.92 -36.26 -36.15
CA LEU A 311 36.99 -35.21 -35.69
C LEU A 311 35.81 -34.90 -36.63
N LEU A 312 35.81 -35.42 -37.86
CA LEU A 312 34.81 -35.12 -38.89
C LEU A 312 33.34 -35.31 -38.43
N PRO A 313 32.98 -36.33 -37.62
CA PRO A 313 31.62 -36.47 -37.08
C PRO A 313 31.26 -35.45 -35.98
N CYS A 314 32.21 -35.11 -35.10
CA CYS A 314 31.96 -34.20 -33.96
C CYS A 314 31.82 -32.73 -34.38
N ILE A 315 32.59 -32.28 -35.38
CA ILE A 315 32.53 -30.89 -35.88
C ILE A 315 31.18 -30.59 -36.54
N ARG A 316 30.54 -31.62 -37.13
CA ARG A 316 29.22 -31.51 -37.77
C ARG A 316 28.10 -31.29 -36.74
N ASP A 317 28.16 -31.92 -35.57
CA ASP A 317 27.20 -31.68 -34.48
C ASP A 317 27.37 -30.27 -33.87
N TYR A 318 28.60 -29.81 -33.59
CA TYR A 318 28.82 -28.47 -33.04
C TYR A 318 28.29 -27.36 -33.97
N ARG A 319 28.53 -27.50 -35.29
CA ARG A 319 28.06 -26.53 -36.30
C ARG A 319 26.54 -26.58 -36.51
N ASN A 320 25.92 -27.76 -36.39
CA ASN A 320 24.47 -27.91 -36.52
C ASN A 320 23.71 -27.45 -35.27
N HIS A 321 24.25 -27.70 -34.08
CA HIS A 321 23.64 -27.27 -32.82
C HIS A 321 23.74 -25.74 -32.64
N VAL A 322 24.89 -25.13 -32.97
CA VAL A 322 25.03 -23.67 -33.01
C VAL A 322 24.06 -23.05 -34.04
N LYS A 323 23.88 -23.68 -35.22
CA LYS A 323 22.88 -23.23 -36.19
C LYS A 323 21.43 -23.39 -35.71
N SER A 324 21.12 -24.42 -34.93
CA SER A 324 19.79 -24.64 -34.33
C SER A 324 19.46 -23.54 -33.30
N VAL A 325 20.42 -23.24 -32.42
CA VAL A 325 20.27 -22.18 -31.41
C VAL A 325 20.15 -20.79 -32.04
N VAL A 326 20.83 -20.55 -33.17
CA VAL A 326 20.72 -19.28 -33.92
C VAL A 326 19.43 -19.19 -34.74
N LYS A 327 18.90 -20.29 -35.28
CA LYS A 327 17.62 -20.30 -36.02
C LYS A 327 16.39 -20.17 -35.13
N SER A 328 16.48 -20.54 -33.85
CA SER A 328 15.40 -20.34 -32.87
C SER A 328 15.18 -18.86 -32.49
N ARG A 329 16.02 -17.94 -32.98
CA ARG A 329 15.91 -16.48 -32.76
C ARG A 329 15.49 -15.67 -34.00
N TYR A 330 14.91 -16.30 -35.02
CA TYR A 330 14.24 -15.60 -36.12
C TYR A 330 12.84 -16.15 -36.35
#